data_AF-A0A9D4AVS5-F1
#
_entry.id   AF-A0A9D4AVS5-F1
#
_cell.length_a   1.000
_cell.length_b   1.000
_cell.length_c   1.000
_cell.angle_alpha   90.00
_cell.angle_beta   90.00
_cell.angle_gamma   90.00
#
_symmetry.space_group_name_H-M   'P 1'
#
loop_
_entity.id
_entity.type
_entity.pdbx_description
1 polymer ?
#
loop_
_entity_poly.entity_id
_entity_poly.type
_entity_poly.pdbx_seq_one_letter_code
_entity_poly.pdbx_strand_id
1 'polypeptide(L)'
;MAGPGRGCGPSATLCVAMTALSAALLAPGLTQPHDLSRRRPSGLKIDQALLLVHNELIHENLTVSWLSDYCYQCLYQDLVSIPMSNTAGKASIVAVAVDSQHPVTLHLNGTGAGREFPRIHYHFGEFGNYSLVVKSFDSSTKMISCDIIINESPVNSHLPILYAFLIYMGVLSILTVGHVFVIIDPIRNWFYKKLHPGDTDRLINSELGSPTRTDSTSSNVPATTWTVSQQRLRSLDTFRGLSLIIMVFVNYGGGKYWFFKHQSWNGKTHFTAACFSRFVFIMGTSISLSLNSMLRRGCSKWKVLGKALWRSFLLFLIGIVIVNPNYCLGPLSWDNLRIPGVLQRLGFTYLVVAILELLFAKAVAENDTLLETPYFALRDILLYWPQWVFILTLEATWLGLTFLLTVPGCPKGYLGPGGIGDFGKYPNCTGGAAGYIDHLLLGEKHIYQHPSSNVLYQTTVAYDPEGILGTINSICMAFFGLQNLCNTTIRFSPQRETWRSIAKRKSSFTPLVIPRVTV
;
A
#
# COMPACT_ATOMS: atom_id res chain seq x y z
N MET A 1 27.41 59.74 -5.68
CA MET A 1 26.27 59.68 -6.62
C MET A 1 26.08 58.22 -7.02
N ALA A 2 24.84 57.70 -6.82
CA ALA A 2 24.23 56.46 -7.35
C ALA A 2 25.09 55.18 -7.44
N GLY A 3 24.80 54.03 -6.84
CA GLY A 3 23.55 53.39 -6.40
C GLY A 3 23.58 51.93 -6.91
N PRO A 4 23.41 50.89 -6.07
CA PRO A 4 23.57 49.48 -6.51
C PRO A 4 22.28 48.92 -7.12
N GLY A 5 22.44 48.13 -8.20
CA GLY A 5 21.38 47.48 -8.95
C GLY A 5 20.60 46.45 -8.11
N ARG A 6 19.27 46.53 -8.18
CA ARG A 6 18.31 45.65 -7.50
C ARG A 6 18.33 44.24 -8.11
N GLY A 7 18.44 43.24 -7.24
CA GLY A 7 18.19 41.84 -7.57
C GLY A 7 16.72 41.58 -7.92
N CYS A 8 16.53 40.74 -8.93
CA CYS A 8 15.24 40.18 -9.32
C CYS A 8 14.68 39.31 -8.18
N GLY A 9 13.52 39.68 -7.64
CA GLY A 9 12.84 38.96 -6.58
C GLY A 9 11.96 37.80 -7.06
N PRO A 10 11.49 36.93 -6.14
CA PRO A 10 10.74 35.71 -6.42
C PRO A 10 9.33 35.91 -7.02
N SER A 11 8.87 37.16 -7.21
CA SER A 11 7.57 37.48 -7.82
C SER A 11 7.47 37.15 -9.31
N ALA A 12 8.58 37.19 -10.06
CA ALA A 12 8.53 36.96 -11.51
C ALA A 12 8.17 35.50 -11.85
N THR A 13 8.64 34.55 -11.05
CA THR A 13 8.34 33.12 -11.17
C THR A 13 6.88 32.77 -10.85
N LEU A 14 6.22 33.56 -10.00
CA LEU A 14 4.83 33.33 -9.57
C LEU A 14 3.82 33.72 -10.65
N CYS A 15 4.10 34.79 -11.41
CA CYS A 15 3.22 35.26 -12.48
C CYS A 15 3.22 34.33 -13.70
N VAL A 16 4.34 33.68 -14.00
CA VAL A 16 4.46 32.73 -15.14
C VAL A 16 3.69 31.43 -14.86
N ALA A 17 3.62 30.99 -13.60
CA ALA A 17 2.87 29.78 -13.23
C ALA A 17 1.35 29.98 -13.28
N MET A 18 0.85 31.18 -12.92
CA MET A 18 -0.58 31.50 -12.90
C MET A 18 -1.17 31.74 -14.30
N THR A 19 -0.38 32.27 -15.24
CA THR A 19 -0.80 32.43 -16.63
C THR A 19 -0.84 31.09 -17.39
N ALA A 20 0.09 30.18 -17.09
CA ALA A 20 0.11 28.84 -17.69
C ALA A 20 -1.10 27.98 -17.26
N LEU A 21 -1.55 28.10 -16.01
CA LEU A 21 -2.73 27.36 -15.52
C LEU A 21 -4.05 27.86 -16.13
N SER A 22 -4.11 29.15 -16.46
CA SER A 22 -5.31 29.78 -17.02
C SER A 22 -5.50 29.45 -18.51
N ALA A 23 -4.41 29.20 -19.25
CA ALA A 23 -4.45 28.82 -20.66
C ALA A 23 -4.89 27.36 -20.88
N ALA A 24 -4.64 26.46 -19.92
CA ALA A 24 -5.04 25.05 -20.02
C ALA A 24 -6.54 24.81 -19.78
N LEU A 25 -7.25 25.76 -19.17
CA LEU A 25 -8.69 25.67 -18.85
C LEU A 25 -9.62 26.18 -19.97
N LEU A 26 -9.08 26.72 -21.07
CA LEU A 26 -9.86 27.39 -22.12
C LEU A 26 -9.74 26.74 -23.51
N ALA A 27 -9.28 25.49 -23.62
CA ALA A 27 -9.31 24.78 -24.90
C ALA A 27 -10.75 24.37 -25.28
N PRO A 28 -11.32 24.87 -26.40
CA PRO A 28 -12.69 24.54 -26.80
C PRO A 28 -12.77 23.08 -27.28
N GLY A 29 -13.79 22.37 -26.80
CA GLY A 29 -14.09 21.00 -27.21
C GLY A 29 -14.42 20.93 -28.71
N LEU A 30 -13.68 20.09 -29.44
CA LEU A 30 -14.03 19.72 -30.81
C LEU A 30 -15.29 18.83 -30.78
N THR A 31 -16.35 19.34 -31.38
CA THR A 31 -17.50 18.57 -31.86
C THR A 31 -17.07 17.68 -33.03
N GLN A 32 -17.40 16.38 -32.98
CA GLN A 32 -17.38 15.49 -34.14
C GLN A 32 -18.76 14.91 -34.43
N PRO A 33 -19.09 14.62 -35.70
CA PRO A 33 -20.44 14.30 -36.15
C PRO A 33 -20.78 12.82 -35.95
N HIS A 34 -22.05 12.57 -35.62
CA HIS A 34 -22.73 11.29 -35.75
C HIS A 34 -22.66 10.76 -37.20
N ASP A 35 -22.22 9.51 -37.41
CA ASP A 35 -23.08 8.43 -37.92
C ASP A 35 -22.37 7.06 -37.90
N LEU A 36 -23.15 5.96 -37.90
CA LEU A 36 -22.81 4.52 -37.84
C LEU A 36 -23.11 3.79 -36.52
N SER A 37 -24.36 3.94 -36.07
CA SER A 37 -25.02 2.96 -35.20
C SER A 37 -25.58 1.79 -36.01
N ARG A 38 -24.82 0.70 -36.16
CA ARG A 38 -25.45 -0.62 -36.40
C ARG A 38 -24.66 -1.74 -35.73
N ARG A 39 -25.26 -2.27 -34.65
CA ARG A 39 -24.83 -3.40 -33.79
C ARG A 39 -23.63 -3.12 -32.86
N ARG A 40 -23.84 -2.26 -31.84
CA ARG A 40 -23.06 -2.36 -30.59
C ARG A 40 -23.57 -3.58 -29.81
N PRO A 41 -22.72 -4.53 -29.39
CA PRO A 41 -23.09 -5.41 -28.29
C PRO A 41 -23.37 -4.55 -27.05
N SER A 42 -24.44 -4.91 -26.35
CA SER A 42 -24.98 -4.21 -25.19
C SER A 42 -23.89 -3.98 -24.12
N GLY A 43 -23.49 -2.72 -23.92
CA GLY A 43 -22.73 -2.22 -22.77
C GLY A 43 -21.37 -2.88 -22.49
N LEU A 44 -20.29 -2.35 -23.08
CA LEU A 44 -18.92 -2.65 -22.63
C LEU A 44 -18.78 -2.32 -21.13
N LYS A 45 -18.16 -3.23 -20.36
CA LYS A 45 -17.80 -2.94 -18.96
C LYS A 45 -16.52 -2.09 -18.91
N ILE A 46 -16.26 -1.49 -17.76
CA ILE A 46 -14.97 -0.85 -17.45
C ILE A 46 -13.84 -1.84 -17.74
N ASP A 47 -12.72 -1.34 -18.25
CA ASP A 47 -11.56 -2.14 -18.67
C ASP A 47 -11.79 -3.09 -19.87
N GLN A 48 -12.79 -2.79 -20.72
CA GLN A 48 -13.05 -3.55 -21.94
C GLN A 48 -12.98 -2.68 -23.19
N ALA A 49 -12.54 -3.29 -24.28
CA ALA A 49 -12.59 -2.73 -25.62
C ALA A 49 -13.44 -3.62 -26.53
N LEU A 50 -13.97 -3.04 -27.61
CA LEU A 50 -14.72 -3.77 -28.64
C LEU A 50 -13.77 -4.20 -29.75
N LEU A 51 -13.73 -5.51 -30.03
CA LEU A 51 -13.02 -6.09 -31.16
C LEU A 51 -14.04 -6.69 -32.15
N LEU A 52 -14.06 -6.17 -33.37
CA LEU A 52 -14.82 -6.69 -34.49
C LEU A 52 -13.89 -7.56 -35.33
N VAL A 53 -14.14 -8.87 -35.40
CA VAL A 53 -13.31 -9.76 -36.23
C VAL A 53 -14.03 -10.04 -37.54
N HIS A 54 -13.37 -9.69 -38.64
CA HIS A 54 -13.85 -9.85 -40.01
C HIS A 54 -13.13 -11.04 -40.65
N ASN A 55 -13.86 -12.14 -40.86
CA ASN A 55 -13.37 -13.30 -41.59
C ASN A 55 -13.75 -13.18 -43.08
N GLU A 56 -12.77 -12.88 -43.94
CA GLU A 56 -12.93 -12.87 -45.41
C GLU A 56 -12.55 -14.20 -46.06
N LEU A 57 -12.15 -15.21 -45.28
CA LEU A 57 -11.80 -16.53 -45.80
C LEU A 57 -13.06 -17.30 -46.23
N ILE A 58 -12.98 -17.90 -47.42
CA ILE A 58 -14.09 -18.67 -48.01
C ILE A 58 -14.00 -20.12 -47.52
N HIS A 59 -15.15 -20.68 -47.08
CA HIS A 59 -15.29 -22.09 -46.65
C HIS A 59 -14.43 -22.55 -45.45
N GLU A 60 -13.87 -21.63 -44.66
CA GLU A 60 -13.09 -21.96 -43.46
C GLU A 60 -13.68 -21.30 -42.21
N ASN A 61 -13.81 -22.10 -41.15
CA ASN A 61 -14.14 -21.59 -39.83
C ASN A 61 -12.85 -21.08 -39.19
N LEU A 62 -12.94 -19.91 -38.56
CA LEU A 62 -11.82 -19.24 -37.93
C LEU A 62 -12.05 -19.22 -36.42
N THR A 63 -11.15 -19.85 -35.67
CA THR A 63 -11.12 -19.78 -34.21
C THR A 63 -10.04 -18.79 -33.80
N VAL A 64 -10.42 -17.77 -33.04
CA VAL A 64 -9.48 -16.82 -32.44
C VAL A 64 -9.29 -17.21 -30.99
N SER A 65 -8.06 -17.55 -30.62
CA SER A 65 -7.65 -17.76 -29.23
C SER A 65 -6.84 -16.55 -28.76
N TRP A 66 -6.85 -16.28 -27.46
CA TRP A 66 -6.19 -15.11 -26.88
C TRP A 66 -5.38 -15.50 -25.64
N LEU A 67 -4.36 -14.68 -25.35
CA LEU A 67 -3.53 -14.78 -24.17
C LEU A 67 -3.16 -13.36 -23.70
N SER A 68 -3.49 -13.02 -22.46
CA SER A 68 -3.04 -11.76 -21.85
C SER A 68 -1.59 -11.88 -21.38
N ASP A 69 -0.78 -10.84 -21.62
CA ASP A 69 0.59 -10.75 -21.10
C ASP A 69 0.65 -10.75 -19.57
N TYR A 70 -0.48 -10.45 -18.92
CA TYR A 70 -0.62 -10.51 -17.47
C TYR A 70 -0.65 -11.95 -16.94
N CYS A 71 -1.01 -12.92 -17.78
CA CYS A 71 -1.07 -14.33 -17.43
C CYS A 71 0.27 -15.00 -17.70
N TYR A 72 1.05 -15.26 -16.65
CA TYR A 72 2.39 -15.83 -16.79
C TYR A 72 2.34 -17.30 -17.20
N GLN A 73 2.91 -17.61 -18.37
CA GLN A 73 2.99 -18.98 -18.93
C GLN A 73 1.63 -19.68 -18.99
N CYS A 74 0.56 -18.97 -19.32
CA CYS A 74 -0.77 -19.56 -19.42
C CYS A 74 -1.03 -20.21 -20.78
N LEU A 75 -1.95 -21.18 -20.80
CA LEU A 75 -2.51 -21.72 -22.04
C LEU A 75 -3.39 -20.66 -22.74
N TYR A 76 -3.40 -20.72 -24.08
CA TYR A 76 -4.32 -19.92 -24.89
C TYR A 76 -5.76 -20.31 -24.59
N GLN A 77 -6.63 -19.29 -24.48
CA GLN A 77 -8.06 -19.47 -24.27
C GLN A 77 -8.80 -19.15 -25.55
N ASP A 78 -9.85 -19.91 -25.87
CA ASP A 78 -10.67 -19.62 -27.04
C ASP A 78 -11.54 -18.38 -26.80
N LEU A 79 -11.39 -17.37 -27.65
CA LEU A 79 -12.10 -16.11 -27.56
C LEU A 79 -13.44 -16.18 -28.31
N VAL A 80 -13.38 -16.58 -29.58
CA VAL A 80 -14.56 -16.67 -30.45
C VAL A 80 -14.32 -17.60 -31.63
N SER A 81 -15.36 -18.36 -32.00
CA SER A 81 -15.41 -19.13 -33.24
C SER A 81 -16.26 -18.38 -34.26
N ILE A 82 -15.67 -18.07 -35.41
CA ILE A 82 -16.31 -17.28 -36.47
C ILE A 82 -16.72 -18.24 -37.59
N PRO A 83 -18.02 -18.30 -37.93
CA PRO A 83 -18.50 -19.19 -38.98
C PRO A 83 -17.99 -18.73 -40.35
N MET A 84 -17.83 -19.71 -41.25
CA MET A 84 -17.44 -19.48 -42.64
C MET A 84 -18.29 -18.40 -43.35
N SER A 85 -17.66 -17.65 -44.25
CA SER A 85 -18.40 -16.81 -45.18
C SER A 85 -18.93 -17.63 -46.35
N ASN A 86 -20.24 -17.52 -46.61
CA ASN A 86 -20.93 -18.20 -47.71
C ASN A 86 -20.97 -17.38 -49.01
N THR A 87 -20.43 -16.15 -49.02
CA THR A 87 -20.54 -15.24 -50.17
C THR A 87 -19.22 -14.54 -50.42
N ALA A 88 -18.66 -14.70 -51.61
CA ALA A 88 -17.46 -13.99 -52.04
C ALA A 88 -17.66 -12.47 -51.88
N GLY A 89 -16.77 -11.81 -51.13
CA GLY A 89 -16.81 -10.36 -50.89
C GLY A 89 -17.64 -9.90 -49.68
N LYS A 90 -18.31 -10.79 -48.95
CA LYS A 90 -19.01 -10.44 -47.70
C LYS A 90 -18.32 -11.09 -46.51
N ALA A 91 -17.62 -10.31 -45.69
CA ALA A 91 -16.97 -10.83 -44.49
C ALA A 91 -18.01 -11.32 -43.46
N SER A 92 -17.72 -12.44 -42.81
CA SER A 92 -18.43 -12.86 -41.59
C SER A 92 -17.87 -12.04 -40.43
N ILE A 93 -18.74 -11.29 -39.73
CA ILE A 93 -18.33 -10.35 -38.68
C ILE A 93 -18.87 -10.81 -37.34
N VAL A 94 -17.98 -10.97 -36.36
CA VAL A 94 -18.37 -11.23 -34.97
C VAL A 94 -17.76 -10.17 -34.07
N ALA A 95 -18.58 -9.63 -33.17
CA ALA A 95 -18.17 -8.66 -32.18
C ALA A 95 -17.85 -9.38 -30.85
N VAL A 96 -16.68 -9.12 -30.28
CA VAL A 96 -16.25 -9.66 -29.00
C VAL A 96 -15.66 -8.57 -28.13
N ALA A 97 -15.85 -8.67 -26.81
CA ALA A 97 -15.22 -7.78 -25.85
C ALA A 97 -13.84 -8.35 -25.47
N VAL A 98 -12.81 -7.51 -25.50
CA VAL A 98 -11.43 -7.87 -25.13
C VAL A 98 -10.97 -7.06 -23.92
N ASP A 99 -10.06 -7.64 -23.13
CA ASP A 99 -9.46 -6.95 -21.99
C ASP A 99 -8.60 -5.78 -22.46
N SER A 100 -8.76 -4.62 -21.82
CA SER A 100 -7.99 -3.41 -22.12
C SER A 100 -6.98 -3.04 -21.03
N GLN A 101 -6.79 -3.88 -19.99
CA GLN A 101 -5.85 -3.59 -18.90
C GLN A 101 -4.40 -3.88 -19.32
N HIS A 102 -4.21 -4.92 -20.12
CA HIS A 102 -2.90 -5.43 -20.49
C HIS A 102 -2.81 -5.77 -21.97
N PRO A 103 -1.59 -5.76 -22.57
CA PRO A 103 -1.43 -6.22 -23.93
C PRO A 103 -1.87 -7.68 -24.08
N VAL A 104 -2.47 -7.98 -25.23
CA VAL A 104 -3.01 -9.31 -25.55
C VAL A 104 -2.34 -9.83 -26.80
N THR A 105 -1.97 -11.11 -26.75
CA THR A 105 -1.56 -11.88 -27.92
C THR A 105 -2.74 -12.66 -28.47
N LEU A 106 -3.12 -12.38 -29.72
CA LEU A 106 -4.13 -13.12 -30.47
C LEU A 106 -3.45 -14.19 -31.32
N HIS A 107 -3.96 -15.41 -31.24
CA HIS A 107 -3.56 -16.53 -32.08
C HIS A 107 -4.78 -17.00 -32.86
N LEU A 108 -4.69 -16.95 -34.18
CA LEU A 108 -5.76 -17.42 -35.06
C LEU A 108 -5.46 -18.85 -35.50
N ASN A 109 -6.49 -19.68 -35.54
CA ASN A 109 -6.41 -21.03 -36.07
C ASN A 109 -7.61 -21.27 -36.99
N GLY A 110 -7.39 -22.00 -38.08
CA GLY A 110 -8.40 -22.28 -39.09
C GLY A 110 -8.58 -23.78 -39.27
N THR A 111 -9.77 -24.20 -39.71
CA THR A 111 -10.05 -25.63 -40.00
C THR A 111 -9.30 -26.17 -41.22
N GLY A 112 -8.73 -25.31 -42.07
CA GLY A 112 -7.94 -25.70 -43.23
C GLY A 112 -6.53 -26.14 -42.83
N ALA A 113 -6.18 -27.40 -43.08
CA ALA A 113 -4.87 -27.96 -42.72
C ALA A 113 -3.71 -27.25 -43.46
N GLY A 114 -2.73 -26.75 -42.71
CA GLY A 114 -1.43 -26.30 -43.22
C GLY A 114 -1.32 -24.84 -43.64
N ARG A 115 -2.18 -23.93 -43.12
CA ARG A 115 -1.95 -22.48 -43.18
C ARG A 115 -1.39 -21.97 -41.85
N GLU A 116 -0.30 -21.22 -41.90
CA GLU A 116 0.26 -20.56 -40.72
C GLU A 116 -0.39 -19.18 -40.56
N PHE A 117 -1.07 -18.98 -39.43
CA PHE A 117 -1.64 -17.69 -39.08
C PHE A 117 -0.63 -16.87 -38.25
N PRO A 118 -0.49 -15.56 -38.52
CA PRO A 118 0.40 -14.72 -37.73
C PRO A 118 -0.11 -14.57 -36.29
N ARG A 119 0.83 -14.51 -35.34
CA ARG A 119 0.54 -14.11 -33.96
C ARG A 119 0.52 -12.59 -33.88
N ILE A 120 -0.55 -12.03 -33.31
CA ILE A 120 -0.73 -10.58 -33.25
C ILE A 120 -0.61 -10.15 -31.81
N HIS A 121 0.37 -9.30 -31.51
CA HIS A 121 0.54 -8.69 -30.19
C HIS A 121 0.05 -7.25 -30.27
N TYR A 122 -0.98 -6.92 -29.48
CA TYR A 122 -1.58 -5.58 -29.51
C TYR A 122 -2.13 -5.18 -28.14
N HIS A 123 -2.09 -3.87 -27.85
CA HIS A 123 -2.65 -3.31 -26.64
C HIS A 123 -3.94 -2.54 -26.95
N PHE A 124 -5.08 -3.09 -26.55
CA PHE A 124 -6.38 -2.47 -26.72
C PHE A 124 -6.62 -1.45 -25.62
N GLY A 125 -7.01 -0.23 -25.98
CA GLY A 125 -7.33 0.82 -25.02
C GLY A 125 -8.81 0.79 -24.61
N GLU A 126 -9.09 1.33 -23.42
CA GLU A 126 -10.42 1.29 -22.80
C GLU A 126 -11.49 1.98 -23.67
N PHE A 127 -12.63 1.31 -23.84
CA PHE A 127 -13.75 1.73 -24.71
C PHE A 127 -13.37 1.96 -26.19
N GLY A 128 -12.18 1.57 -26.63
CA GLY A 128 -11.79 1.66 -28.04
C GLY A 128 -12.58 0.66 -28.90
N ASN A 129 -12.77 1.02 -30.16
CA ASN A 129 -13.42 0.17 -31.16
C ASN A 129 -12.40 -0.22 -32.23
N TYR A 130 -12.11 -1.51 -32.33
CA TYR A 130 -11.06 -2.08 -33.18
C TYR A 130 -11.66 -3.10 -34.14
N SER A 131 -11.21 -3.12 -35.38
CA SER A 131 -11.57 -4.14 -36.38
C SER A 131 -10.34 -4.96 -36.79
N LEU A 132 -10.38 -6.27 -36.58
CA LEU A 132 -9.37 -7.21 -37.05
C LEU A 132 -9.85 -7.81 -38.37
N VAL A 133 -9.14 -7.51 -39.47
CA VAL A 133 -9.48 -7.98 -40.81
C VAL A 133 -8.52 -9.08 -41.24
N VAL A 134 -9.05 -10.27 -41.52
CA VAL A 134 -8.29 -11.45 -41.90
C VAL A 134 -8.49 -11.72 -43.39
N LYS A 135 -7.41 -11.58 -44.17
CA LYS A 135 -7.42 -11.70 -45.64
C LYS A 135 -6.43 -12.76 -46.13
N SER A 136 -6.77 -13.46 -47.20
CA SER A 136 -5.82 -14.32 -47.92
C SER A 136 -4.95 -13.43 -48.82
N PHE A 137 -3.62 -13.50 -48.69
CA PHE A 137 -2.70 -12.66 -49.46
C PHE A 137 -2.62 -13.08 -50.93
N ASP A 138 -2.65 -14.39 -51.20
CA ASP A 138 -2.70 -14.96 -52.55
C ASP A 138 -3.26 -16.40 -52.51
N SER A 139 -3.78 -16.92 -53.62
CA SER A 139 -4.26 -18.32 -53.69
C SER A 139 -3.10 -19.33 -53.75
N SER A 140 -1.91 -18.87 -54.17
CA SER A 140 -0.70 -19.69 -54.35
C SER A 140 0.17 -19.82 -53.09
N THR A 141 0.30 -18.73 -52.33
CA THR A 141 1.06 -18.70 -51.09
C THR A 141 0.07 -18.81 -49.94
N LYS A 142 0.18 -19.86 -49.13
CA LYS A 142 -0.72 -20.16 -48.00
C LYS A 142 -0.64 -19.13 -46.85
N MET A 143 -0.30 -17.88 -47.14
CA MET A 143 -0.01 -16.81 -46.20
C MET A 143 -1.24 -15.91 -46.01
N ILE A 144 -1.57 -15.64 -44.75
CA ILE A 144 -2.74 -14.87 -44.33
C ILE A 144 -2.26 -13.55 -43.76
N SER A 145 -2.85 -12.44 -44.21
CA SER A 145 -2.62 -11.10 -43.64
C SER A 145 -3.70 -10.79 -42.61
N CYS A 146 -3.29 -10.27 -41.46
CA CYS A 146 -4.19 -9.87 -40.39
C CYS A 146 -3.88 -8.42 -40.00
N ASP A 147 -4.77 -7.50 -40.35
CA ASP A 147 -4.61 -6.07 -40.09
C ASP A 147 -5.58 -5.60 -39.01
N ILE A 148 -5.08 -4.86 -38.03
CA ILE A 148 -5.90 -4.20 -37.00
C ILE A 148 -6.16 -2.76 -37.43
N ILE A 149 -7.43 -2.43 -37.60
CA ILE A 149 -7.93 -1.09 -37.93
C ILE A 149 -8.55 -0.49 -36.67
N ILE A 150 -8.25 0.78 -36.39
CA ILE A 150 -8.82 1.52 -35.27
C ILE A 150 -10.04 2.29 -35.80
N ASN A 151 -11.23 1.92 -35.36
CA ASN A 151 -12.47 2.58 -35.78
C ASN A 151 -12.79 3.78 -34.88
N GLU A 152 -12.59 3.63 -33.57
CA GLU A 152 -12.80 4.68 -32.57
C GLU A 152 -11.62 4.68 -31.60
N SER A 153 -11.06 5.87 -31.33
CA SER A 153 -9.90 6.01 -30.46
C SER A 153 -10.25 5.70 -29.00
N PRO A 154 -9.34 5.07 -28.24
CA PRO A 154 -9.60 4.72 -26.85
C PRO A 154 -9.65 5.94 -25.94
N VAL A 155 -10.37 5.82 -24.83
CA VAL A 155 -10.47 6.84 -23.79
C VAL A 155 -9.33 6.66 -22.77
N ASN A 156 -8.71 7.76 -22.34
CA ASN A 156 -7.68 7.71 -21.30
C ASN A 156 -8.30 7.92 -19.90
N SER A 157 -8.46 6.84 -19.15
CA SER A 157 -9.02 6.85 -17.79
C SER A 157 -8.10 7.48 -16.73
N HIS A 158 -6.85 7.81 -17.04
CA HIS A 158 -5.92 8.48 -16.12
C HIS A 158 -6.09 10.01 -16.07
N LEU A 159 -6.76 10.61 -17.05
CA LEU A 159 -6.92 12.07 -17.12
C LEU A 159 -7.68 12.66 -15.91
N PRO A 160 -8.83 12.10 -15.46
CA PRO A 160 -9.55 12.63 -14.30
C PRO A 160 -8.73 12.58 -12.99
N ILE A 161 -7.91 11.53 -12.82
CA ILE A 161 -7.03 11.38 -11.65
C ILE A 161 -5.98 12.48 -11.65
N LEU A 162 -5.38 12.75 -12.81
CA LEU A 162 -4.38 13.79 -12.96
C LEU A 162 -4.97 15.15 -12.60
N TYR A 163 -6.17 15.47 -13.11
CA TYR A 163 -6.86 16.72 -12.76
C TYR A 163 -7.17 16.80 -11.26
N ALA A 164 -7.69 15.74 -10.65
CA ALA A 164 -7.95 15.71 -9.22
C ALA A 164 -6.67 15.90 -8.40
N PHE A 165 -5.58 15.22 -8.75
CA PHE A 165 -4.28 15.36 -8.10
C PHE A 165 -3.75 16.79 -8.20
N LEU A 166 -3.82 17.40 -9.39
CA LEU A 166 -3.41 18.80 -9.60
C LEU A 166 -4.24 19.77 -8.75
N ILE A 167 -5.55 19.55 -8.63
CA ILE A 167 -6.44 20.36 -7.78
C ILE A 167 -6.05 20.20 -6.30
N TYR A 168 -5.90 18.98 -5.80
CA TYR A 168 -5.54 18.76 -4.39
C TYR A 168 -4.15 19.28 -4.04
N MET A 169 -3.17 19.13 -4.92
CA MET A 169 -1.83 19.72 -4.75
C MET A 169 -1.91 21.25 -4.78
N GLY A 170 -2.73 21.81 -5.65
CA GLY A 170 -3.07 23.24 -5.66
C GLY A 170 -3.61 23.70 -4.31
N VAL A 171 -4.64 23.05 -3.78
CA VAL A 171 -5.22 23.37 -2.46
C VAL A 171 -4.19 23.22 -1.34
N LEU A 172 -3.41 22.14 -1.31
CA LEU A 172 -2.38 21.91 -0.29
C LEU A 172 -1.28 22.98 -0.32
N SER A 173 -0.85 23.38 -1.52
CA SER A 173 0.11 24.47 -1.67
C SER A 173 -0.45 25.80 -1.17
N ILE A 174 -1.72 26.11 -1.45
CA ILE A 174 -2.39 27.31 -0.91
C ILE A 174 -2.47 27.27 0.61
N LEU A 175 -2.83 26.12 1.20
CA LEU A 175 -2.93 25.96 2.65
C LEU A 175 -1.58 26.05 3.35
N THR A 176 -0.54 25.44 2.80
CA THR A 176 0.82 25.51 3.38
C THR A 176 1.40 26.92 3.28
N VAL A 177 1.22 27.58 2.13
CA VAL A 177 1.60 28.98 1.95
C VAL A 177 0.82 29.88 2.91
N GLY A 178 -0.50 29.72 3.02
CA GLY A 178 -1.33 30.45 3.99
C GLY A 178 -0.88 30.25 5.44
N HIS A 179 -0.55 29.01 5.82
CA HIS A 179 -0.05 28.69 7.16
C HIS A 179 1.33 29.33 7.44
N VAL A 180 2.23 29.35 6.44
CA VAL A 180 3.51 30.06 6.53
C VAL A 180 3.29 31.57 6.67
N PHE A 181 2.34 32.15 5.93
CA PHE A 181 1.97 33.56 6.05
C PHE A 181 1.44 33.93 7.44
N VAL A 182 0.69 33.04 8.10
CA VAL A 182 0.18 33.24 9.47
C VAL A 182 1.27 33.08 10.54
N ILE A 183 2.27 32.24 10.30
CA ILE A 183 3.41 32.04 11.21
C ILE A 183 4.37 33.23 11.18
N ILE A 184 4.50 33.92 10.05
CA ILE A 184 5.37 35.09 9.92
C ILE A 184 4.77 36.26 10.75
N ASP A 185 5.35 36.48 11.94
CA ASP A 185 4.95 37.49 12.93
C ASP A 185 4.64 38.90 12.38
N PRO A 186 5.43 39.49 11.44
CA PRO A 186 5.13 40.83 10.92
C PRO A 186 3.86 40.87 10.06
N ILE A 187 3.52 39.77 9.38
CA ILE A 187 2.33 39.68 8.52
C ILE A 187 1.09 39.39 9.37
N ARG A 188 1.23 38.55 10.40
CA ARG A 188 0.20 38.35 11.42
C ARG A 188 -0.20 39.67 12.07
N ASN A 189 0.78 40.43 12.59
CA ASN A 189 0.51 41.73 13.22
C ASN A 189 -0.10 42.74 12.26
N TRP A 190 0.28 42.74 10.98
CA TRP A 190 -0.32 43.59 9.96
C TRP A 190 -1.78 43.23 9.68
N PHE A 191 -2.10 41.93 9.57
CA PHE A 191 -3.47 41.45 9.36
C PHE A 191 -4.38 41.71 10.57
N TYR A 192 -3.90 41.43 11.79
CA TYR A 192 -4.65 41.70 13.02
C TYR A 192 -4.94 43.21 13.19
N LYS A 193 -3.94 44.06 12.90
CA LYS A 193 -4.10 45.53 12.95
C LYS A 193 -5.06 46.05 11.88
N LYS A 194 -5.23 45.34 10.76
CA LYS A 194 -6.18 45.68 9.70
C LYS A 194 -7.59 45.16 9.96
N LEU A 195 -7.74 44.03 10.65
CA LEU A 195 -9.03 43.41 10.94
C LEU A 195 -9.73 44.00 12.18
N HIS A 196 -8.99 44.48 13.18
CA HIS A 196 -9.55 45.08 14.41
C HIS A 196 -8.84 46.40 14.76
N PRO A 197 -9.18 47.52 14.11
CA PRO A 197 -8.58 48.81 14.42
C PRO A 197 -9.02 49.40 15.78
N GLY A 198 -10.04 48.85 16.45
CA GLY A 198 -10.67 49.45 17.63
C GLY A 198 -10.26 48.91 19.01
N ASP A 199 -9.65 47.72 19.10
CA ASP A 199 -9.41 47.07 20.41
C ASP A 199 -8.02 47.31 21.00
N THR A 200 -7.06 47.81 20.20
CA THR A 200 -5.69 48.08 20.67
C THR A 200 -5.58 49.31 21.57
N ASP A 201 -6.48 50.28 21.44
CA ASP A 201 -6.40 51.54 22.18
C ASP A 201 -6.91 51.42 23.62
N ARG A 202 -7.67 50.37 23.97
CA ARG A 202 -8.15 50.15 25.33
C ARG A 202 -7.14 49.41 26.22
N LEU A 203 -6.29 48.54 25.65
CA LEU A 203 -5.27 47.79 26.40
C LEU A 203 -4.06 48.64 26.78
N ILE A 204 -3.65 49.58 25.92
CA ILE A 204 -2.49 50.44 26.18
C ILE A 204 -2.80 51.47 27.29
N ASN A 205 -4.04 51.94 27.39
CA ASN A 205 -4.45 52.89 28.42
C ASN A 205 -4.73 52.25 29.79
N SER A 206 -4.75 50.92 29.88
CA SER A 206 -5.03 50.18 31.13
C SER A 206 -3.76 49.70 31.87
N GLU A 207 -2.59 49.75 31.22
CA GLU A 207 -1.31 49.25 31.76
C GLU A 207 -0.37 50.36 32.29
N LEU A 208 -0.78 51.64 32.26
CA LEU A 208 -0.04 52.73 32.91
C LEU A 208 -0.85 53.37 34.04
N GLY A 209 -0.97 52.63 35.14
CA GLY A 209 -1.32 53.14 36.48
C GLY A 209 -0.09 53.25 37.38
N SER A 210 0.06 54.43 38.00
CA SER A 210 1.18 54.99 38.79
C SER A 210 1.63 54.18 40.04
N PRO A 211 2.90 54.31 40.52
CA PRO A 211 3.48 53.48 41.60
C PRO A 211 3.24 54.08 42.99
N THR A 212 3.10 53.26 44.05
CA THR A 212 3.53 53.53 45.45
C THR A 212 3.32 52.33 46.42
N ARG A 213 4.44 51.90 47.05
CA ARG A 213 4.68 51.31 48.40
C ARG A 213 4.20 49.89 48.87
N THR A 214 5.24 49.14 49.27
CA THR A 214 5.51 48.39 50.54
C THR A 214 4.86 47.04 50.86
N ASP A 215 5.77 46.06 51.02
CA ASP A 215 5.91 45.02 52.07
C ASP A 215 4.73 44.10 52.45
N SER A 216 4.93 42.79 52.23
CA SER A 216 5.13 41.82 53.34
C SER A 216 5.24 40.37 52.86
N THR A 217 6.25 39.71 53.43
CA THR A 217 6.46 38.29 53.77
C THR A 217 5.29 37.31 53.52
N SER A 218 5.50 36.27 52.73
CA SER A 218 5.26 34.88 53.18
C SER A 218 5.96 33.85 52.30
N SER A 219 6.70 32.97 52.96
CA SER A 219 7.23 31.71 52.50
C SER A 219 6.12 30.77 52.03
N ASN A 220 6.24 30.22 50.82
CA ASN A 220 5.67 28.93 50.43
C ASN A 220 6.46 28.37 49.25
N VAL A 221 7.23 27.30 49.49
CA VAL A 221 7.80 26.45 48.44
C VAL A 221 6.72 25.42 48.06
N PRO A 222 6.15 25.44 46.84
CA PRO A 222 5.38 24.30 46.38
C PRO A 222 6.36 23.25 45.89
N ALA A 223 6.29 22.06 46.48
CA ALA A 223 6.96 20.88 45.95
C ALA A 223 6.43 20.59 44.54
N THR A 224 7.21 20.93 43.52
CA THR A 224 6.91 20.58 42.13
C THR A 224 7.08 19.08 41.95
N THR A 225 5.98 18.33 42.10
CA THR A 225 5.85 16.98 41.54
C THR A 225 6.02 17.06 40.03
N TRP A 226 7.23 16.78 39.55
CA TRP A 226 7.53 16.64 38.14
C TRP A 226 6.83 15.39 37.59
N THR A 227 5.58 15.56 37.14
CA THR A 227 4.96 14.57 36.28
C THR A 227 5.71 14.60 34.94
N VAL A 228 6.56 13.60 34.72
CA VAL A 228 7.23 13.42 33.42
C VAL A 228 6.14 13.11 32.39
N SER A 229 5.65 14.16 31.73
CA SER A 229 4.71 14.06 30.61
C SER A 229 5.31 13.13 29.55
N GLN A 230 4.63 12.01 29.34
CA GLN A 230 5.03 11.00 28.36
C GLN A 230 4.73 11.57 26.97
N GLN A 231 5.76 11.98 26.23
CA GLN A 231 5.60 12.30 24.83
C GLN A 231 5.36 11.01 24.04
N ARG A 232 4.09 10.72 23.79
CA ARG A 232 3.67 9.72 22.79
C ARG A 232 4.25 10.11 21.43
N LEU A 233 4.87 9.16 20.75
CA LEU A 233 5.49 9.41 19.44
C LEU A 233 4.41 9.62 18.37
N ARG A 234 3.99 10.88 18.19
CA ARG A 234 2.95 11.27 17.23
C ARG A 234 3.27 10.80 15.81
N SER A 235 4.54 10.82 15.40
CA SER A 235 4.97 10.35 14.08
C SER A 235 4.65 8.87 13.83
N LEU A 236 4.81 8.02 14.86
CA LEU A 236 4.54 6.60 14.76
C LEU A 236 3.02 6.34 14.64
N ASP A 237 2.21 7.05 15.42
CA ASP A 237 0.76 6.96 15.33
C ASP A 237 0.23 7.46 13.98
N THR A 238 0.79 8.56 13.46
CA THR A 238 0.42 9.10 12.14
C THR A 238 0.78 8.12 11.03
N PHE A 239 1.99 7.52 11.05
CA PHE A 239 2.38 6.54 10.04
C PHE A 239 1.48 5.30 10.09
N ARG A 240 1.19 4.80 11.30
CA ARG A 240 0.30 3.64 11.47
C ARG A 240 -1.11 3.95 10.96
N GLY A 241 -1.64 5.15 11.24
CA GLY A 241 -2.93 5.61 10.74
C GLY A 241 -2.96 5.69 9.22
N LEU A 242 -1.94 6.30 8.61
CA LEU A 242 -1.80 6.39 7.15
C LEU A 242 -1.74 5.00 6.50
N SER A 243 -0.94 4.09 7.07
CA SER A 243 -0.84 2.71 6.57
C SER A 243 -2.18 1.97 6.64
N LEU A 244 -2.95 2.16 7.71
CA LEU A 244 -4.27 1.54 7.85
C LEU A 244 -5.28 2.11 6.85
N ILE A 245 -5.27 3.43 6.62
CA ILE A 245 -6.13 4.07 5.61
C ILE A 245 -5.84 3.50 4.22
N ILE A 246 -4.56 3.39 3.86
CA ILE A 246 -4.16 2.82 2.55
C ILE A 246 -4.61 1.36 2.43
N MET A 247 -4.42 0.54 3.47
CA MET A 247 -4.87 -0.86 3.48
C MET A 247 -6.38 -0.98 3.28
N VAL A 248 -7.17 -0.18 3.99
CA VAL A 248 -8.62 -0.18 3.87
C VAL A 248 -9.03 0.24 2.46
N PHE A 249 -8.45 1.31 1.94
CA PHE A 249 -8.73 1.81 0.59
C PHE A 249 -8.47 0.74 -0.49
N VAL A 250 -7.35 0.03 -0.39
CA VAL A 250 -6.99 -1.04 -1.33
C VAL A 250 -7.92 -2.25 -1.19
N ASN A 251 -8.27 -2.64 0.04
CA ASN A 251 -9.20 -3.75 0.29
C ASN A 251 -10.61 -3.47 -0.27
N TYR A 252 -11.06 -2.21 -0.29
CA TYR A 252 -12.33 -1.80 -0.93
C TYR A 252 -12.22 -1.60 -2.46
N GLY A 253 -11.16 -2.11 -3.08
CA GLY A 253 -10.98 -2.12 -4.53
C GLY A 253 -10.31 -0.87 -5.10
N GLY A 254 -9.76 0.01 -4.24
CA GLY A 254 -8.85 1.08 -4.65
C GLY A 254 -9.38 2.01 -5.75
N GLY A 255 -10.70 2.19 -5.85
CA GLY A 255 -11.34 2.98 -6.91
C GLY A 255 -11.34 2.32 -8.29
N LYS A 256 -11.18 0.99 -8.39
CA LYS A 256 -11.07 0.19 -9.64
C LYS A 256 -9.82 0.46 -10.47
N TYR A 257 -8.87 1.22 -9.94
CA TYR A 257 -7.62 1.48 -10.63
C TYR A 257 -6.69 0.26 -10.61
N TRP A 258 -6.10 -0.05 -11.76
CA TRP A 258 -5.19 -1.19 -11.93
C TRP A 258 -3.99 -1.17 -10.97
N PHE A 259 -3.50 0.02 -10.58
CA PHE A 259 -2.34 0.18 -9.69
C PHE A 259 -2.64 -0.10 -8.21
N PHE A 260 -3.90 -0.02 -7.79
CA PHE A 260 -4.32 -0.38 -6.43
C PHE A 260 -4.93 -1.79 -6.35
N LYS A 261 -5.21 -2.43 -7.49
CA LYS A 261 -5.77 -3.77 -7.54
C LYS A 261 -4.76 -4.80 -7.01
N HIS A 262 -5.24 -5.74 -6.20
CA HIS A 262 -4.43 -6.88 -5.80
C HIS A 262 -4.02 -7.67 -7.03
N GLN A 263 -2.73 -7.99 -7.12
CA GLN A 263 -2.22 -8.83 -8.20
C GLN A 263 -2.74 -10.26 -8.01
N SER A 264 -3.05 -10.91 -9.12
CA SER A 264 -3.58 -12.28 -9.10
C SER A 264 -2.56 -13.30 -8.58
N TRP A 265 -1.28 -13.18 -8.98
CA TRP A 265 -0.18 -14.02 -8.51
C TRP A 265 1.21 -13.44 -8.84
N ASN A 266 1.58 -13.51 -10.13
CA ASN A 266 2.89 -13.12 -10.65
C ASN A 266 2.90 -11.63 -11.02
N GLY A 267 3.01 -10.75 -10.02
CA GLY A 267 2.91 -9.31 -10.25
C GLY A 267 3.91 -8.47 -9.45
N LYS A 268 4.57 -7.51 -10.09
CA LYS A 268 5.51 -6.52 -9.51
C LYS A 268 4.80 -5.41 -8.70
N THR A 269 3.66 -5.68 -8.06
CA THR A 269 2.95 -4.64 -7.29
C THR A 269 3.52 -4.59 -5.88
N HIS A 270 4.74 -4.05 -5.81
CA HIS A 270 5.45 -3.80 -4.57
C HIS A 270 4.60 -3.00 -3.57
N PHE A 271 3.65 -2.19 -4.01
CA PHE A 271 2.93 -1.27 -3.14
C PHE A 271 2.01 -1.96 -2.12
N THR A 272 1.08 -2.82 -2.56
CA THR A 272 0.08 -3.46 -1.68
C THR A 272 0.71 -4.49 -0.74
N ALA A 273 1.61 -5.33 -1.25
CA ALA A 273 2.38 -6.26 -0.43
C ALA A 273 3.31 -5.53 0.56
N ALA A 274 3.95 -4.42 0.14
CA ALA A 274 4.77 -3.63 1.06
C ALA A 274 3.94 -2.87 2.10
N CYS A 275 2.69 -2.48 1.82
CA CYS A 275 1.83 -1.85 2.84
C CYS A 275 1.62 -2.80 4.02
N PHE A 276 1.28 -4.06 3.76
CA PHE A 276 1.14 -5.09 4.79
C PHE A 276 2.43 -5.29 5.59
N SER A 277 3.55 -5.53 4.91
CA SER A 277 4.85 -5.71 5.56
C SER A 277 5.28 -4.50 6.40
N ARG A 278 5.06 -3.27 5.91
CA ARG A 278 5.37 -2.02 6.63
C ARG A 278 4.53 -1.85 7.89
N PHE A 279 3.25 -2.21 7.84
CA PHE A 279 2.37 -2.15 9.01
C PHE A 279 2.78 -3.15 10.09
N VAL A 280 3.05 -4.41 9.71
CA VAL A 280 3.49 -5.46 10.64
C VAL A 280 4.82 -5.07 11.29
N PHE A 281 5.74 -4.50 10.51
CA PHE A 281 7.01 -3.97 11.03
C PHE A 281 6.80 -2.89 12.10
N ILE A 282 5.92 -1.92 11.87
CA ILE A 282 5.66 -0.82 12.84
C ILE A 282 4.82 -1.27 14.03
N MET A 283 3.99 -2.30 13.83
CA MET A 283 3.36 -2.97 14.96
C MET A 283 4.42 -3.55 15.90
N GLY A 284 5.47 -4.18 15.36
CA GLY A 284 6.64 -4.65 16.11
C GLY A 284 7.36 -3.56 16.91
N THR A 285 7.65 -2.41 16.28
CA THR A 285 8.28 -1.26 16.97
C THR A 285 7.39 -0.73 18.11
N SER A 286 6.06 -0.68 17.89
CA SER A 286 5.08 -0.24 18.89
C SER A 286 5.03 -1.17 20.10
N ILE A 287 5.13 -2.49 19.88
CA ILE A 287 5.18 -3.50 20.95
C ILE A 287 6.37 -3.22 21.85
N SER A 288 7.57 -3.06 21.28
CA SER A 288 8.80 -2.78 22.04
C SER A 288 8.67 -1.55 22.95
N LEU A 289 8.15 -0.42 22.45
CA LEU A 289 7.95 0.79 23.27
C LEU A 289 6.98 0.56 24.43
N SER A 290 5.85 -0.07 24.13
CA SER A 290 4.78 -0.26 25.10
C SER A 290 5.20 -1.22 26.21
N LEU A 291 5.85 -2.33 25.87
CA LEU A 291 6.30 -3.34 26.82
C LEU A 291 7.47 -2.82 27.67
N ASN A 292 8.48 -2.20 27.05
CA ASN A 292 9.60 -1.62 27.78
C ASN A 292 9.16 -0.50 28.73
N SER A 293 8.19 0.32 28.33
CA SER A 293 7.61 1.34 29.22
C SER A 293 6.89 0.72 30.43
N MET A 294 6.15 -0.37 30.24
CA MET A 294 5.46 -1.07 31.33
C MET A 294 6.42 -1.82 32.26
N LEU A 295 7.47 -2.45 31.70
CA LEU A 295 8.51 -3.14 32.48
C LEU A 295 9.30 -2.16 33.35
N ARG A 296 9.68 -0.99 32.82
CA ARG A 296 10.35 0.08 33.59
C ARG A 296 9.50 0.62 34.75
N ARG A 297 8.17 0.52 34.64
CA ARG A 297 7.23 0.91 35.70
C ARG A 297 7.05 -0.17 36.78
N GLY A 298 7.79 -1.28 36.71
CA GLY A 298 7.67 -2.38 37.65
C GLY A 298 6.34 -3.15 37.53
N CYS A 299 5.64 -3.04 36.40
CA CYS A 299 4.41 -3.82 36.20
C CYS A 299 4.77 -5.32 36.13
N SER A 300 4.02 -6.15 36.88
CA SER A 300 4.18 -7.61 36.82
C SER A 300 4.02 -8.13 35.39
N LYS A 301 4.94 -9.00 34.96
CA LYS A 301 4.94 -9.63 33.63
C LYS A 301 3.59 -10.29 33.30
N TRP A 302 2.96 -10.91 34.30
CA TRP A 302 1.65 -11.56 34.18
C TRP A 302 0.51 -10.59 33.86
N LYS A 303 0.52 -9.40 34.46
CA LYS A 303 -0.49 -8.37 34.19
C LYS A 303 -0.37 -7.82 32.77
N VAL A 304 0.87 -7.68 32.29
CA VAL A 304 1.16 -7.26 30.91
C VAL A 304 0.75 -8.36 29.92
N LEU A 305 1.05 -9.63 30.22
CA LEU A 305 0.64 -10.78 29.42
C LEU A 305 -0.88 -10.90 29.32
N GLY A 306 -1.61 -10.78 30.43
CA GLY A 306 -3.08 -10.81 30.43
C GLY A 306 -3.68 -9.69 29.57
N LYS A 307 -3.09 -8.49 29.60
CA LYS A 307 -3.52 -7.38 28.75
C LYS A 307 -3.22 -7.64 27.26
N ALA A 308 -2.09 -8.25 26.95
CA ALA A 308 -1.73 -8.64 25.57
C ALA A 308 -2.66 -9.73 25.04
N LEU A 309 -2.92 -10.77 25.83
CA LEU A 309 -3.87 -11.85 25.51
C LEU A 309 -5.28 -11.31 25.26
N TRP A 310 -5.80 -10.46 26.14
CA TRP A 310 -7.12 -9.84 25.98
C TRP A 310 -7.21 -9.04 24.68
N ARG A 311 -6.18 -8.24 24.38
CA ARG A 311 -6.13 -7.46 23.14
C ARG A 311 -6.13 -8.36 21.90
N SER A 312 -5.32 -9.41 21.89
CA SER A 312 -5.26 -10.36 20.79
C SER A 312 -6.57 -11.13 20.62
N PHE A 313 -7.21 -11.51 21.73
CA PHE A 313 -8.53 -12.14 21.72
C PHE A 313 -9.62 -11.23 21.12
N LEU A 314 -9.67 -9.95 21.51
CA LEU A 314 -10.61 -8.98 20.93
C LEU A 314 -10.38 -8.80 19.42
N LEU A 315 -9.12 -8.69 18.98
CA LEU A 315 -8.79 -8.55 17.57
C LEU A 315 -9.21 -9.79 16.76
N PHE A 316 -9.04 -10.97 17.34
CA PHE A 316 -9.45 -12.23 16.73
C PHE A 316 -10.99 -12.31 16.59
N LEU A 317 -11.72 -11.97 17.66
CA LEU A 317 -13.19 -11.98 17.67
C LEU A 317 -13.77 -10.98 16.65
N ILE A 318 -13.26 -9.74 16.65
CA ILE A 318 -13.66 -8.71 15.68
C ILE A 318 -13.31 -9.16 14.25
N GLY A 319 -12.16 -9.81 14.06
CA GLY A 319 -11.74 -10.36 12.77
C GLY A 319 -12.73 -11.38 12.21
N ILE A 320 -13.20 -12.33 13.04
CA ILE A 320 -14.18 -13.34 12.62
C ILE A 320 -15.49 -12.67 12.18
N VAL A 321 -15.98 -11.68 12.94
CA VAL A 321 -17.23 -10.97 12.62
C VAL A 321 -17.13 -10.20 11.30
N ILE A 322 -16.00 -9.52 11.05
CA ILE A 322 -15.81 -8.71 9.84
C ILE A 322 -15.62 -9.57 8.58
N VAL A 323 -14.87 -10.67 8.70
CA VAL A 323 -14.50 -11.51 7.55
C VAL A 323 -15.69 -12.30 6.99
N ASN A 324 -16.73 -12.51 7.80
CA ASN A 324 -17.91 -13.30 7.44
C ASN A 324 -19.11 -12.37 7.14
N PRO A 325 -19.34 -11.95 5.88
CA PRO A 325 -20.39 -10.99 5.51
C PRO A 325 -21.81 -11.52 5.68
N ASN A 326 -21.98 -12.81 6.02
CA ASN A 326 -23.28 -13.43 6.29
C ASN A 326 -24.00 -12.86 7.52
N TYR A 327 -23.43 -11.90 8.25
CA TYR A 327 -24.09 -11.25 9.38
C TYR A 327 -25.40 -10.53 9.03
N CYS A 328 -25.63 -10.17 7.76
CA CYS A 328 -26.87 -9.52 7.29
C CYS A 328 -27.90 -10.47 6.63
N LEU A 329 -27.53 -11.68 6.23
CA LEU A 329 -28.31 -12.50 5.29
C LEU A 329 -28.86 -13.82 5.89
N GLY A 330 -28.58 -14.14 7.15
CA GLY A 330 -29.15 -15.32 7.83
C GLY A 330 -28.36 -15.75 9.08
N PRO A 331 -28.76 -16.85 9.75
CA PRO A 331 -27.98 -17.41 10.85
C PRO A 331 -26.57 -17.79 10.38
N LEU A 332 -25.57 -17.45 11.19
CA LEU A 332 -24.16 -17.71 10.92
C LEU A 332 -23.98 -19.22 10.67
N SER A 333 -23.78 -19.60 9.41
CA SER A 333 -23.51 -21.00 9.05
C SER A 333 -22.09 -21.34 9.49
N TRP A 334 -21.97 -21.95 10.67
CA TRP A 334 -20.70 -22.36 11.25
C TRP A 334 -19.87 -23.23 10.30
N ASP A 335 -20.52 -23.96 9.39
CA ASP A 335 -19.89 -24.86 8.41
C ASP A 335 -19.13 -24.15 7.28
N ASN A 336 -19.38 -22.86 7.01
CA ASN A 336 -18.73 -22.09 5.93
C ASN A 336 -18.03 -20.84 6.45
N LEU A 337 -17.63 -20.85 7.73
CA LEU A 337 -17.00 -19.71 8.38
C LEU A 337 -15.56 -19.56 7.92
N ARG A 338 -15.19 -18.43 7.32
CA ARG A 338 -13.78 -18.14 7.02
C ARG A 338 -13.03 -17.80 8.32
N ILE A 339 -12.07 -18.64 8.67
CA ILE A 339 -11.24 -18.54 9.88
C ILE A 339 -10.02 -17.61 9.67
N PRO A 340 -9.18 -17.82 8.63
CA PRO A 340 -8.01 -16.98 8.39
C PRO A 340 -8.41 -15.59 7.91
N GLY A 341 -7.73 -14.58 8.44
CA GLY A 341 -7.96 -13.20 8.08
C GLY A 341 -6.87 -12.28 8.63
N VAL A 342 -6.79 -11.08 8.04
CA VAL A 342 -5.73 -10.11 8.32
C VAL A 342 -5.73 -9.73 9.82
N LEU A 343 -6.89 -9.51 10.43
CA LEU A 343 -6.99 -9.14 11.85
C LEU A 343 -6.55 -10.28 12.77
N GLN A 344 -6.93 -11.52 12.45
CA GLN A 344 -6.56 -12.73 13.18
C GLN A 344 -5.04 -12.92 13.13
N ARG A 345 -4.45 -12.82 11.93
CA ARG A 345 -3.00 -12.91 11.70
C ARG A 345 -2.23 -11.84 12.47
N LEU A 346 -2.71 -10.59 12.45
CA LEU A 346 -2.11 -9.49 13.21
C LEU A 346 -2.22 -9.70 14.73
N GLY A 347 -3.37 -10.17 15.22
CA GLY A 347 -3.60 -10.46 16.64
C GLY A 347 -2.70 -11.59 17.16
N PHE A 348 -2.55 -12.66 16.39
CA PHE A 348 -1.66 -13.77 16.72
C PHE A 348 -0.18 -13.36 16.66
N THR A 349 0.22 -12.66 15.60
CA THR A 349 1.59 -12.12 15.46
C THR A 349 1.95 -11.21 16.64
N TYR A 350 1.04 -10.31 17.03
CA TYR A 350 1.22 -9.44 18.19
C TYR A 350 1.42 -10.26 19.47
N LEU A 351 0.63 -11.31 19.67
CA LEU A 351 0.70 -12.16 20.86
C LEU A 351 2.05 -12.89 20.95
N VAL A 352 2.47 -13.54 19.88
CA VAL A 352 3.74 -14.30 19.84
C VAL A 352 4.93 -13.38 20.12
N VAL A 353 5.00 -12.24 19.44
CA VAL A 353 6.09 -11.28 19.63
C VAL A 353 6.06 -10.68 21.05
N ALA A 354 4.88 -10.39 21.60
CA ALA A 354 4.76 -9.89 22.97
C ALA A 354 5.19 -10.93 24.02
N ILE A 355 4.83 -12.21 23.84
CA ILE A 355 5.28 -13.30 24.72
C ILE A 355 6.79 -13.46 24.62
N LEU A 356 7.35 -13.50 23.41
CA LEU A 356 8.78 -13.62 23.17
C LEU A 356 9.55 -12.50 23.89
N GLU A 357 9.07 -11.26 23.77
CA GLU A 357 9.66 -10.12 24.47
C GLU A 357 9.50 -10.27 25.99
N LEU A 358 8.33 -10.64 26.52
CA LEU A 358 8.15 -10.75 27.98
C LEU A 358 9.01 -11.86 28.63
N LEU A 359 9.23 -12.97 27.91
CA LEU A 359 10.04 -14.09 28.37
C LEU A 359 11.52 -13.71 28.41
N PHE A 360 12.04 -13.07 27.36
CA PHE A 360 13.46 -12.80 27.20
C PHE A 360 13.88 -11.35 27.51
N ALA A 361 12.93 -10.45 27.78
CA ALA A 361 13.24 -9.09 28.23
C ALA A 361 13.92 -9.16 29.59
N LYS A 362 15.23 -8.90 29.55
CA LYS A 362 16.04 -8.63 30.72
C LYS A 362 15.82 -7.17 31.09
N ALA A 363 15.45 -6.89 32.34
CA ALA A 363 15.53 -5.53 32.85
C ALA A 363 16.99 -5.13 32.75
N VAL A 364 17.32 -4.24 31.81
CA VAL A 364 18.67 -3.70 31.68
C VAL A 364 18.95 -3.00 33.00
N ALA A 365 19.77 -3.64 33.84
CA ALA A 365 20.29 -3.03 35.04
C ALA A 365 21.15 -1.85 34.59
N GLU A 366 20.87 -0.68 35.15
CA GLU A 366 21.45 0.62 34.83
C GLU A 366 22.97 0.73 35.08
N ASN A 367 23.65 -0.39 35.41
CA ASN A 367 25.02 -0.42 35.90
C ASN A 367 26.08 -0.82 34.85
N ASP A 368 25.72 -1.09 33.60
CA ASP A 368 26.69 -1.57 32.61
C ASP A 368 27.32 -0.42 31.80
N THR A 369 27.99 0.49 32.50
CA THR A 369 28.66 1.70 31.97
C THR A 369 30.12 1.48 31.54
N LEU A 370 30.64 0.25 31.45
CA LEU A 370 32.09 0.04 31.30
C LEU A 370 32.52 -1.03 30.29
N LEU A 371 32.08 -0.94 29.03
CA LEU A 371 32.93 -1.47 27.94
C LEU A 371 32.58 -0.86 26.58
N GLU A 372 33.33 0.19 26.21
CA GLU A 372 33.50 0.66 24.84
C GLU A 372 34.14 -0.47 24.01
N THR A 373 33.34 -1.29 23.33
CA THR A 373 33.83 -2.30 22.38
C THR A 373 33.21 -2.08 21.02
N PRO A 374 33.98 -2.10 19.92
CA PRO A 374 33.54 -1.67 18.59
C PRO A 374 32.52 -2.61 17.91
N TYR A 375 32.07 -3.67 18.59
CA TYR A 375 31.16 -4.70 18.07
C TYR A 375 29.74 -4.61 18.67
N PHE A 376 29.20 -3.39 18.79
CA PHE A 376 27.88 -3.12 19.38
C PHE A 376 26.72 -3.87 18.69
N ALA A 377 26.77 -4.04 17.36
CA ALA A 377 25.74 -4.79 16.62
C ALA A 377 25.73 -6.29 16.97
N LEU A 378 26.89 -6.87 17.28
CA LEU A 378 27.00 -8.28 17.69
C LEU A 378 26.59 -8.46 19.15
N ARG A 379 26.82 -7.48 20.02
CA ARG A 379 26.42 -7.52 21.44
C ARG A 379 24.89 -7.63 21.60
N ASP A 380 24.12 -6.95 20.74
CA ASP A 380 22.66 -7.05 20.73
C ASP A 380 22.17 -8.42 20.22
N ILE A 381 22.80 -8.97 19.18
CA ILE A 381 22.50 -10.33 18.70
C ILE A 381 22.83 -11.36 19.79
N LEU A 382 23.96 -11.18 20.50
CA LEU A 382 24.38 -12.04 21.59
C LEU A 382 23.50 -11.90 22.84
N LEU A 383 22.91 -10.74 23.11
CA LEU A 383 22.01 -10.53 24.26
C LEU A 383 20.62 -11.12 24.01
N TYR A 384 20.10 -10.97 22.79
CA TYR A 384 18.80 -11.49 22.36
C TYR A 384 18.91 -12.81 21.59
N TRP A 385 20.01 -13.55 21.75
CA TRP A 385 20.28 -14.79 21.04
C TRP A 385 19.16 -15.84 21.12
N PRO A 386 18.41 -16.02 22.23
CA PRO A 386 17.33 -17.01 22.28
C PRO A 386 16.15 -16.58 21.40
N GLN A 387 15.89 -15.27 21.31
CA GLN A 387 14.83 -14.74 20.44
C GLN A 387 15.20 -14.97 18.97
N TRP A 388 16.46 -14.72 18.60
CA TRP A 388 16.97 -15.00 17.26
C TRP A 388 16.90 -16.49 16.91
N VAL A 389 17.31 -17.38 17.81
CA VAL A 389 17.22 -18.84 17.59
C VAL A 389 15.76 -19.27 17.37
N PHE A 390 14.83 -18.75 18.15
CA PHE A 390 13.40 -19.04 17.97
C PHE A 390 12.88 -18.59 16.59
N ILE A 391 13.19 -17.36 16.18
CA ILE A 391 12.77 -16.82 14.88
C ILE A 391 13.43 -17.55 13.73
N LEU A 392 14.73 -17.86 13.82
CA LEU A 392 15.45 -18.64 12.81
C LEU A 392 14.91 -20.07 12.70
N THR A 393 14.49 -20.68 13.82
CA THR A 393 13.86 -22.01 13.81
C THR A 393 12.49 -21.97 13.11
N LEU A 394 11.69 -20.94 13.38
CA LEU A 394 10.42 -20.73 12.68
C LEU A 394 10.62 -20.51 11.18
N GLU A 395 11.59 -19.69 10.78
CA GLU A 395 11.93 -19.44 9.38
C GLU A 395 12.46 -20.70 8.70
N ALA A 396 13.35 -21.45 9.35
CA ALA A 396 13.84 -22.73 8.85
C ALA A 396 12.70 -23.75 8.68
N THR A 397 11.74 -23.76 9.60
CA THR A 397 10.53 -24.60 9.50
C THR A 397 9.67 -24.15 8.33
N TRP A 398 9.47 -22.85 8.14
CA TRP A 398 8.75 -22.29 7.00
C TRP A 398 9.39 -22.67 5.67
N LEU A 399 10.71 -22.49 5.53
CA LEU A 399 11.47 -22.91 4.35
C LEU A 399 11.38 -24.42 4.12
N GLY A 400 11.50 -25.21 5.18
CA GLY A 400 11.40 -26.66 5.12
C GLY A 400 10.03 -27.12 4.64
N LEU A 401 8.95 -26.60 5.23
CA LEU A 401 7.59 -26.90 4.80
C LEU A 401 7.31 -26.42 3.37
N THR A 402 7.83 -25.27 2.97
CA THR A 402 7.59 -24.72 1.63
C THR A 402 8.30 -25.51 0.53
N PHE A 403 9.57 -25.91 0.75
CA PHE A 403 10.41 -26.48 -0.30
C PHE A 403 10.59 -28.00 -0.21
N LEU A 404 10.53 -28.61 0.98
CA LEU A 404 10.75 -30.05 1.18
C LEU A 404 9.45 -30.87 1.25
N LEU A 405 8.30 -30.24 1.54
CA LEU A 405 7.03 -30.95 1.62
C LEU A 405 6.60 -31.46 0.25
N THR A 406 6.35 -32.77 0.15
CA THR A 406 5.78 -33.40 -1.04
C THR A 406 4.27 -33.28 -1.02
N VAL A 407 3.71 -32.48 -1.93
CA VAL A 407 2.27 -32.36 -2.15
C VAL A 407 1.87 -33.31 -3.28
N PRO A 408 0.78 -34.10 -3.14
CA PRO A 408 0.34 -34.99 -4.19
C PRO A 408 -0.03 -34.22 -5.47
N GLY A 409 0.56 -34.60 -6.60
CA GLY A 409 0.28 -33.99 -7.91
C GLY A 409 1.03 -32.69 -8.22
N CYS A 410 1.89 -32.20 -7.32
CA CYS A 410 2.65 -30.95 -7.52
C CYS A 410 4.16 -31.19 -7.42
N PRO A 411 5.00 -30.39 -8.11
CA PRO A 411 6.44 -30.48 -7.97
C PRO A 411 6.87 -29.93 -6.60
N LYS A 412 8.01 -30.42 -6.09
CA LYS A 412 8.57 -29.93 -4.82
C LYS A 412 8.90 -28.43 -4.93
N GLY A 413 8.53 -27.65 -3.91
CA GLY A 413 8.76 -26.20 -3.89
C GLY A 413 7.88 -25.40 -4.85
N TYR A 414 6.76 -25.96 -5.30
CA TYR A 414 5.82 -25.22 -6.15
C TYR A 414 5.19 -24.05 -5.39
N LEU A 415 5.34 -22.85 -5.94
CA LEU A 415 4.80 -21.58 -5.41
C LEU A 415 3.86 -20.91 -6.43
N GLY A 416 3.48 -21.62 -7.48
CA GLY A 416 2.70 -21.07 -8.60
C GLY A 416 1.19 -21.03 -8.32
N PRO A 417 0.44 -20.35 -9.21
CA PRO A 417 -1.00 -20.18 -9.07
C PRO A 417 -1.79 -21.45 -9.36
N GLY A 418 -1.21 -22.43 -10.06
CA GLY A 418 -1.96 -23.57 -10.60
C GLY A 418 -2.92 -23.16 -11.74
N GLY A 419 -3.96 -23.97 -11.98
CA GLY A 419 -4.93 -23.75 -13.06
C GLY A 419 -4.30 -23.85 -14.45
N ILE A 420 -4.58 -22.86 -15.31
CA ILE A 420 -4.00 -22.77 -16.67
C ILE A 420 -2.57 -22.25 -16.70
N GLY A 421 -2.02 -21.82 -15.56
CA GLY A 421 -0.63 -21.37 -15.42
C GLY A 421 0.36 -22.52 -15.62
N ASP A 422 1.63 -22.19 -15.86
CA ASP A 422 2.71 -23.16 -16.15
C ASP A 422 2.34 -24.14 -17.27
N PHE A 423 1.66 -23.64 -18.31
CA PHE A 423 1.11 -24.39 -19.44
C PHE A 423 0.07 -25.45 -19.03
N GLY A 424 -0.68 -25.21 -17.95
CA GLY A 424 -1.74 -26.09 -17.47
C GLY A 424 -1.26 -27.41 -16.87
N LYS A 425 0.04 -27.52 -16.51
CA LYS A 425 0.62 -28.77 -15.99
C LYS A 425 0.11 -29.13 -14.59
N TYR A 426 -0.25 -28.14 -13.78
CA TYR A 426 -0.58 -28.32 -12.36
C TYR A 426 -1.89 -27.63 -11.96
N PRO A 427 -3.04 -28.07 -12.50
CA PRO A 427 -4.31 -27.37 -12.34
C PRO A 427 -4.78 -27.25 -10.88
N ASN A 428 -4.54 -28.27 -10.07
CA ASN A 428 -5.01 -28.36 -8.68
C ASN A 428 -3.95 -27.97 -7.62
N CYS A 429 -2.87 -27.31 -8.03
CA CYS A 429 -1.71 -27.03 -7.16
C CYS A 429 -1.65 -25.58 -6.66
N THR A 430 -2.76 -24.86 -6.60
CA THR A 430 -2.80 -23.44 -6.22
C THR A 430 -2.18 -23.21 -4.84
N GLY A 431 -1.09 -22.43 -4.79
CA GLY A 431 -0.39 -22.13 -3.54
C GLY A 431 0.51 -23.26 -3.00
N GLY A 432 0.63 -24.37 -3.74
CA GLY A 432 1.51 -25.50 -3.42
C GLY A 432 1.41 -25.99 -1.97
N ALA A 433 2.55 -26.04 -1.28
CA ALA A 433 2.62 -26.52 0.11
C ALA A 433 1.81 -25.65 1.09
N ALA A 434 1.76 -24.32 0.88
CA ALA A 434 1.03 -23.41 1.76
C ALA A 434 -0.49 -23.68 1.69
N GLY A 435 -1.03 -23.71 0.47
CA GLY A 435 -2.44 -24.02 0.23
C GLY A 435 -2.81 -25.40 0.75
N TYR A 436 -1.97 -26.41 0.51
CA TYR A 436 -2.21 -27.77 0.99
C TYR A 436 -2.27 -27.88 2.51
N ILE A 437 -1.35 -27.22 3.24
CA ILE A 437 -1.36 -27.20 4.71
C ILE A 437 -2.60 -26.48 5.25
N ASP A 438 -2.97 -25.35 4.64
CA ASP A 438 -4.16 -24.60 5.06
C ASP A 438 -5.42 -25.46 4.89
N HIS A 439 -5.58 -26.16 3.76
CA HIS A 439 -6.68 -27.10 3.53
C HIS A 439 -6.72 -28.24 4.54
N LEU A 440 -5.55 -28.79 4.91
CA LEU A 440 -5.45 -29.89 5.88
C LEU A 440 -5.82 -29.45 7.31
N LEU A 441 -5.41 -28.24 7.71
CA LEU A 441 -5.59 -27.76 9.09
C LEU A 441 -6.91 -27.02 9.32
N LEU A 442 -7.36 -26.23 8.35
CA LEU A 442 -8.55 -25.39 8.46
C LEU A 442 -9.76 -26.02 7.78
N GLY A 443 -9.55 -26.89 6.78
CA GLY A 443 -10.61 -27.47 5.96
C GLY A 443 -11.04 -26.56 4.82
N GLU A 444 -11.47 -27.15 3.70
CA GLU A 444 -11.79 -26.43 2.47
C GLU A 444 -12.88 -25.36 2.65
N LYS A 445 -13.90 -25.63 3.48
CA LYS A 445 -15.04 -24.73 3.68
C LYS A 445 -14.71 -23.48 4.51
N HIS A 446 -13.60 -23.51 5.25
CA HIS A 446 -13.17 -22.43 6.14
C HIS A 446 -12.12 -21.51 5.52
N ILE A 447 -11.82 -21.72 4.24
CA ILE A 447 -10.81 -20.99 3.46
C ILE A 447 -11.50 -20.09 2.43
N TYR A 448 -10.78 -19.08 1.97
CA TYR A 448 -11.27 -18.14 0.98
C TYR A 448 -11.55 -18.81 -0.38
N GLN A 449 -12.84 -18.84 -0.78
CA GLN A 449 -13.33 -19.56 -1.96
C GLN A 449 -13.06 -18.83 -3.29
N HIS A 450 -12.84 -17.52 -3.26
CA HIS A 450 -12.74 -16.69 -4.48
C HIS A 450 -11.38 -15.97 -4.54
N PRO A 451 -10.24 -16.69 -4.60
CA PRO A 451 -8.94 -16.06 -4.68
C PRO A 451 -8.81 -15.26 -6.00
N SER A 452 -8.03 -14.18 -5.99
CA SER A 452 -7.79 -13.37 -7.20
C SER A 452 -7.14 -14.17 -8.34
N SER A 453 -6.48 -15.29 -8.03
CA SER A 453 -5.96 -16.24 -9.01
C SER A 453 -7.05 -16.96 -9.82
N ASN A 454 -8.26 -17.13 -9.26
CA ASN A 454 -9.38 -17.79 -9.94
C ASN A 454 -9.80 -17.04 -11.21
N VAL A 455 -9.79 -15.71 -11.18
CA VAL A 455 -10.22 -14.89 -12.32
C VAL A 455 -9.24 -14.96 -13.49
N LEU A 456 -7.92 -14.95 -13.20
CA LEU A 456 -6.89 -14.92 -14.25
C LEU A 456 -6.44 -16.31 -14.69
N TYR A 457 -6.16 -17.19 -13.72
CA TYR A 457 -5.60 -18.52 -13.95
C TYR A 457 -6.67 -19.63 -13.94
N GLN A 458 -7.96 -19.29 -13.82
CA GLN A 458 -9.08 -20.24 -13.80
C GLN A 458 -8.91 -21.37 -12.78
N THR A 459 -8.31 -21.04 -11.63
CA THR A 459 -8.01 -22.01 -10.57
C THR A 459 -9.29 -22.44 -9.85
N THR A 460 -9.54 -23.73 -9.76
CA THR A 460 -10.72 -24.29 -9.06
C THR A 460 -10.52 -24.45 -7.56
N VAL A 461 -9.26 -24.47 -7.11
CA VAL A 461 -8.89 -24.69 -5.71
C VAL A 461 -8.97 -23.39 -4.92
N ALA A 462 -9.63 -23.44 -3.77
CA ALA A 462 -9.69 -22.31 -2.83
C ALA A 462 -8.29 -22.04 -2.23
N TYR A 463 -7.97 -20.78 -1.97
CA TYR A 463 -6.65 -20.39 -1.47
C TYR A 463 -6.75 -19.11 -0.64
N ASP A 464 -6.13 -19.10 0.54
CA ASP A 464 -6.08 -17.92 1.38
C ASP A 464 -4.64 -17.39 1.54
N PRO A 465 -4.34 -16.15 1.09
CA PRO A 465 -3.01 -15.56 1.29
C PRO A 465 -2.71 -15.23 2.77
N GLU A 466 -3.73 -15.24 3.65
CA GLU A 466 -3.62 -14.99 5.09
C GLU A 466 -3.54 -16.29 5.93
N GLY A 467 -3.14 -17.39 5.28
CA GLY A 467 -3.03 -18.71 5.89
C GLY A 467 -1.99 -18.84 7.01
N ILE A 468 -1.92 -20.05 7.57
CA ILE A 468 -1.09 -20.37 8.75
C ILE A 468 0.39 -20.17 8.41
N LEU A 469 0.81 -20.65 7.25
CA LEU A 469 2.20 -20.57 6.81
C LEU A 469 2.64 -19.10 6.59
N GLY A 470 1.73 -18.25 6.11
CA GLY A 470 1.97 -16.81 5.99
C GLY A 470 2.17 -16.12 7.35
N THR A 471 1.53 -16.62 8.41
CA THR A 471 1.63 -16.04 9.76
C THR A 471 3.06 -16.10 10.29
N ILE A 472 3.84 -17.12 9.93
CA ILE A 472 5.26 -17.24 10.31
C ILE A 472 6.06 -16.04 9.77
N ASN A 473 5.89 -15.71 8.48
CA ASN A 473 6.55 -14.56 7.87
C ASN A 473 6.17 -13.23 8.54
N SER A 474 4.92 -13.11 9.01
CA SER A 474 4.50 -11.93 9.78
C SER A 474 5.17 -11.83 11.15
N ILE A 475 5.39 -12.95 11.83
CA ILE A 475 6.14 -13.00 13.10
C ILE A 475 7.58 -12.54 12.87
N CYS A 476 8.25 -13.04 11.85
CA CYS A 476 9.61 -12.61 11.47
C CYS A 476 9.66 -11.10 11.19
N MET A 477 8.73 -10.57 10.38
CA MET A 477 8.66 -9.13 10.07
C MET A 477 8.37 -8.25 11.29
N ALA A 478 7.47 -8.68 12.17
CA ALA A 478 7.18 -7.96 13.41
C ALA A 478 8.39 -7.99 14.37
N PHE A 479 9.12 -9.10 14.42
CA PHE A 479 10.35 -9.21 15.19
C PHE A 479 11.45 -8.28 14.68
N PHE A 480 11.63 -8.17 13.35
CA PHE A 480 12.55 -7.17 12.79
C PHE A 480 12.18 -5.74 13.19
N GLY A 481 10.89 -5.42 13.25
CA GLY A 481 10.40 -4.15 13.79
C GLY A 481 10.78 -3.94 15.26
N LEU A 482 10.60 -4.97 16.09
CA LEU A 482 10.96 -4.93 17.50
C LEU A 482 12.46 -4.65 17.71
N GLN A 483 13.33 -5.34 16.97
CA GLN A 483 14.79 -5.23 17.13
C GLN A 483 15.34 -3.86 16.67
N ASN A 484 14.82 -3.32 15.56
CA ASN A 484 15.25 -2.01 15.05
C ASN A 484 15.12 -0.89 16.09
N LEU A 485 14.07 -0.97 16.91
CA LEU A 485 13.84 0.03 17.94
C LEU A 485 14.60 -0.25 19.24
N CYS A 486 14.83 -1.51 19.60
CA CYS A 486 15.70 -1.85 20.73
C CYS A 486 17.10 -1.25 20.54
N ASN A 487 17.66 -1.42 19.34
CA ASN A 487 18.96 -0.86 18.94
C ASN A 487 18.96 0.69 18.97
N THR A 488 17.87 1.32 18.51
CA THR A 488 17.77 2.79 18.50
C THR A 488 17.50 3.39 19.90
N THR A 489 16.78 2.69 20.78
CA THR A 489 16.44 3.18 22.13
C THR A 489 17.65 3.11 23.06
N ILE A 490 18.50 2.09 22.91
CA ILE A 490 19.82 2.02 23.56
C ILE A 490 20.73 3.15 23.05
N ARG A 491 20.60 3.55 21.77
CA ARG A 491 21.35 4.67 21.18
C ARG A 491 20.94 6.05 21.72
N PHE A 492 19.68 6.22 22.13
CA PHE A 492 19.15 7.51 22.60
C PHE A 492 19.08 7.67 24.13
N SER A 493 19.26 6.62 24.93
CA SER A 493 19.30 6.78 26.40
C SER A 493 20.54 7.55 26.89
N PRO A 494 21.77 7.36 26.37
CA PRO A 494 22.94 8.09 26.86
C PRO A 494 22.85 9.57 26.50
N GLN A 495 22.45 9.88 25.25
CA GLN A 495 22.31 11.27 24.78
C GLN A 495 21.24 12.05 25.55
N ARG A 496 20.11 11.41 25.94
CA ARG A 496 19.05 12.12 26.67
C ARG A 496 19.50 12.61 28.05
N GLU A 497 20.43 11.90 28.70
CA GLU A 497 21.02 12.32 29.97
C GLU A 497 22.10 13.39 29.79
N THR A 498 22.91 13.30 28.73
CA THR A 498 23.90 14.35 28.40
C THR A 498 23.21 15.67 28.05
N TRP A 499 22.13 15.65 27.28
CA TRP A 499 21.37 16.87 26.96
C TRP A 499 20.65 17.46 28.18
N ARG A 500 20.20 16.62 29.14
CA ARG A 500 19.64 17.09 30.42
C ARG A 500 20.70 17.68 31.35
N SER A 501 21.92 17.17 31.37
CA SER A 501 23.01 17.73 32.18
C SER A 501 23.55 19.03 31.58
N ILE A 502 23.61 19.13 30.25
CA ILE A 502 23.98 20.36 29.51
C ILE A 502 22.90 21.44 29.67
N ALA A 503 21.62 21.07 29.63
CA ALA A 503 20.52 22.01 29.86
C ALA A 503 20.48 22.53 31.31
N LYS A 504 20.78 21.68 32.30
CA LYS A 504 20.90 22.10 33.72
C LYS A 504 22.13 22.98 33.99
N ARG A 505 23.25 22.79 33.27
CA ARG A 505 24.43 23.69 33.40
C ARG A 505 24.20 25.06 32.77
N LYS A 506 23.36 25.18 31.74
CA LYS A 506 23.06 26.49 31.11
C LYS A 506 22.12 27.38 31.94
N SER A 507 21.37 26.85 32.90
CA SER A 507 20.49 27.66 33.76
C SER A 507 21.16 28.18 35.05
N SER A 508 22.45 27.89 35.28
CA SER A 508 23.17 28.28 36.50
C SER A 508 24.35 29.23 36.27
N PHE A 509 24.47 29.83 35.07
CA PHE A 509 25.44 30.90 34.85
C PHE A 509 24.85 32.24 35.29
N THR A 510 25.13 32.61 36.54
CA THR A 510 25.08 34.00 37.02
C THR A 510 25.99 34.88 36.16
N PRO A 511 25.58 36.08 35.75
CA PRO A 511 26.41 36.96 34.95
C PRO A 511 27.57 37.49 35.80
N LEU A 512 28.80 37.18 35.38
CA LEU A 512 30.02 37.74 35.96
C LEU A 512 30.07 39.23 35.59
N VAL A 513 29.96 40.11 36.59
CA VAL A 513 30.16 41.55 36.47
C VAL A 513 31.61 41.81 36.07
N ILE A 514 31.84 42.36 34.88
CA ILE A 514 33.16 42.85 34.45
C ILE A 514 33.29 44.30 34.96
N PRO A 515 34.29 44.64 35.80
CA PRO A 515 34.48 46.01 36.24
C PRO A 515 35.05 46.86 35.11
N ARG A 516 34.48 48.08 34.95
CA ARG A 516 35.07 49.16 34.16
C ARG A 516 36.45 49.50 34.71
N VAL A 517 37.47 49.48 33.86
CA VAL A 517 38.72 50.22 34.09
C VAL A 517 38.99 51.08 32.87
N THR A 518 39.02 52.39 33.14
CA THR A 518 39.49 53.50 32.31
C THR A 518 40.95 53.32 31.89
N VAL A 519 41.27 53.56 30.61
CA VAL A 519 42.09 54.69 30.10
C VAL A 519 41.66 54.91 28.64
#